data_AF-A0A7Z6UTZ8-F1
#
_entry.id   AF-A0A7Z6UTZ8-F1
#
_cell.length_a   1.000
_cell.length_b   1.000
_cell.length_c   1.000
_cell.angle_alpha   90.00
_cell.angle_beta   90.00
_cell.angle_gamma   90.00
#
_symmetry.space_group_name_H-M   'P 1'
#
loop_
_entity.id
_entity.type
_entity.pdbx_description
1 polymer ?
#
loop_
_entity_poly.entity_id
_entity_poly.type
_entity_poly.pdbx_seq_one_letter_code
_entity_poly.pdbx_strand_id
1 'polypeptide(L)'
;MIDFWMATGLLLVVALSFLLIPLLRGHRAQREEDRTVLNVALYQERLSELQVQHEQGVLSVAQLQAARAEAARELLADTEGAEPARTSRLGKPLLVLAALLVPVLGLAGYLQLGASDRVELSREFARPPTSLADMTQRLERSVQAQPDSAENLYFLARSYMAQNRPGDAAQMFERSVALAGRQPELLGQWAQALYFASGKHFTPHVQALTDEALQADPKEVTSLGLLGIAAFETQRYQAAVDYWSRLLAALPADDASRSALEGGIARARENLAKRVANAAPAVKTKSIKIHVELAAALQGKVRPNDSVFIFARAINGPAAPLAVKRITVADLPADVELSDADAMMPQLNLSNFAQVQLVVRVSRTGQPTTGEWVGRSQPLASDSGVQQALIIDSPDN
;
A
#
# COMPACT_ATOMS: atom_id res chain seq x y z
N MET A 1 -6.83 -0.92 34.59
CA MET A 1 -7.23 -2.33 34.72
C MET A 1 -7.43 -2.80 36.16
N ILE A 2 -6.60 -2.34 37.12
CA ILE A 2 -6.72 -2.72 38.54
C ILE A 2 -8.10 -2.34 39.13
N ASP A 3 -8.64 -1.18 38.78
CA ASP A 3 -9.96 -0.73 39.29
C ASP A 3 -11.12 -1.68 38.94
N PHE A 4 -11.08 -2.27 37.73
CA PHE A 4 -12.08 -3.25 37.30
C PHE A 4 -11.99 -4.52 38.16
N TRP A 5 -10.79 -5.09 38.31
CA TRP A 5 -10.59 -6.28 39.12
C TRP A 5 -10.88 -6.04 40.60
N MET A 6 -10.58 -4.84 41.13
CA MET A 6 -10.96 -4.46 42.49
C MET A 6 -12.47 -4.41 42.66
N ALA A 7 -13.20 -3.76 41.75
CA ALA A 7 -14.66 -3.68 41.82
C ALA A 7 -15.32 -5.06 41.70
N THR A 8 -14.87 -5.89 40.76
CA THR A 8 -15.36 -7.27 40.58
C THR A 8 -15.05 -8.13 41.80
N GLY A 9 -13.83 -8.05 42.34
CA GLY A 9 -13.43 -8.78 43.55
C GLY A 9 -14.25 -8.36 44.77
N LEU A 10 -14.51 -7.07 44.93
CA LEU A 10 -15.36 -6.56 46.02
C LEU A 10 -16.80 -7.10 45.91
N LEU A 11 -17.40 -7.02 44.72
CA LEU A 11 -18.74 -7.56 44.48
C LEU A 11 -18.81 -9.07 44.72
N LEU A 12 -17.76 -9.81 44.34
CA LEU A 12 -17.65 -11.24 44.59
C LEU A 12 -17.62 -11.56 46.09
N VAL A 13 -16.83 -10.83 46.86
CA VAL A 13 -16.74 -10.99 48.33
C VAL A 13 -18.10 -10.69 48.97
N VAL A 14 -18.76 -9.61 48.55
CA VAL A 14 -20.11 -9.28 49.02
C VAL A 14 -21.08 -10.42 48.71
N ALA A 15 -21.12 -10.90 47.45
CA ALA A 15 -22.01 -11.99 47.05
C ALA A 15 -21.74 -13.30 47.83
N LEU A 16 -20.47 -13.67 48.00
CA LEU A 16 -20.06 -14.85 48.76
C LEU A 16 -20.41 -14.72 50.25
N SER A 17 -20.34 -13.51 50.82
CA SER A 17 -20.69 -13.29 52.23
C SER A 17 -22.16 -13.63 52.51
N PHE A 18 -23.08 -13.26 51.61
CA PHE A 18 -24.50 -13.59 51.74
C PHE A 18 -24.77 -15.11 51.69
N LEU A 19 -23.94 -15.86 50.98
CA LEU A 19 -24.08 -17.31 50.83
C LEU A 19 -23.38 -18.09 51.97
N LEU A 20 -22.18 -17.66 52.36
CA LEU A 20 -21.33 -18.37 53.33
C LEU A 20 -21.65 -18.03 54.79
N ILE A 21 -22.02 -16.79 55.12
CA ILE A 21 -22.31 -16.39 56.52
C ILE A 21 -23.47 -17.21 57.13
N PRO A 22 -24.62 -17.40 56.46
CA PRO A 22 -25.70 -18.23 56.99
C PRO A 22 -25.31 -19.71 57.08
N LEU A 23 -24.44 -20.17 56.19
CA LEU A 23 -23.96 -21.56 56.16
C LEU A 23 -23.03 -21.88 57.34
N LEU A 24 -22.20 -20.91 57.74
CA LEU A 24 -21.25 -21.00 58.85
C LEU A 24 -21.91 -20.81 60.22
N ARG A 25 -22.96 -19.97 60.33
CA ARG A 25 -23.71 -19.70 61.59
C ARG A 25 -24.67 -20.83 62.00
N GLY A 26 -24.22 -22.08 61.89
CA GLY A 26 -24.98 -23.31 62.14
C GLY A 26 -26.20 -23.22 63.07
N HIS A 27 -27.40 -23.34 62.50
CA HIS A 27 -28.70 -23.43 63.21
C HIS A 27 -28.89 -24.71 64.08
N ARG A 28 -27.83 -25.49 64.31
CA ARG A 28 -27.92 -26.81 64.96
C ARG A 28 -27.86 -26.70 66.48
N ALA A 29 -26.94 -25.89 67.01
CA ALA A 29 -26.76 -25.72 68.45
C ALA A 29 -28.00 -25.10 69.12
N GLN A 30 -28.61 -24.10 68.48
CA GLN A 30 -29.75 -23.36 69.03
C GLN A 30 -31.01 -24.24 69.19
N ARG A 31 -31.24 -25.21 68.30
CA ARG A 31 -32.41 -26.11 68.40
C ARG A 31 -32.28 -27.18 69.49
N GLU A 32 -31.07 -27.64 69.78
CA GLU A 32 -30.83 -28.63 70.84
C GLU A 32 -30.89 -27.98 72.22
N GLU A 33 -30.36 -26.77 72.34
CA GLU A 33 -30.40 -25.96 73.57
C GLU A 33 -31.84 -25.57 73.93
N ASP A 34 -32.63 -25.06 72.98
CA ASP A 34 -34.03 -24.67 73.23
C ASP A 34 -34.93 -25.84 73.68
N ARG A 35 -34.69 -27.05 73.15
CA ARG A 35 -35.47 -28.26 73.49
C ARG A 35 -35.15 -28.79 74.88
N THR A 36 -33.87 -28.82 75.24
CA THR A 36 -33.42 -29.29 76.55
C THR A 36 -33.91 -28.36 77.65
N VAL A 37 -33.85 -27.05 77.41
CA VAL A 37 -34.38 -26.03 78.32
C VAL A 37 -35.90 -26.18 78.50
N LEU A 38 -36.65 -26.43 77.42
CA LEU A 38 -38.10 -26.64 77.49
C LEU A 38 -38.48 -27.89 78.30
N ASN A 39 -37.82 -29.02 78.07
CA ASN A 39 -38.11 -30.28 78.77
C ASN A 39 -37.82 -30.18 80.28
N VAL A 40 -36.73 -29.51 80.64
CA VAL A 40 -36.39 -29.25 82.06
C VAL A 40 -37.42 -28.34 82.72
N ALA A 41 -37.92 -27.31 82.02
CA ALA A 41 -38.93 -26.41 82.54
C ALA A 41 -40.26 -27.15 82.84
N LEU A 42 -40.72 -28.01 81.92
CA LEU A 42 -41.92 -28.83 82.12
C LEU A 42 -41.78 -29.80 83.30
N TYR A 43 -40.60 -30.40 83.50
CA TYR A 43 -40.33 -31.26 84.66
C TYR A 43 -40.41 -30.49 85.99
N GLN A 44 -39.87 -29.27 86.04
CA GLN A 44 -39.93 -28.42 87.23
C GLN A 44 -41.38 -28.04 87.57
N GLU A 45 -42.18 -27.70 86.56
CA GLU A 45 -43.62 -27.44 86.73
C GLU A 45 -44.32 -28.67 87.31
N ARG A 46 -44.07 -29.85 86.76
CA ARG A 46 -44.67 -31.11 87.25
C ARG A 46 -44.31 -31.44 88.69
N LEU A 47 -43.07 -31.18 89.11
CA LEU A 47 -42.65 -31.36 90.50
C LEU A 47 -43.37 -30.43 91.46
N SER A 48 -43.62 -29.19 91.05
CA SER A 48 -44.35 -28.21 91.85
C SER A 48 -45.81 -28.61 92.04
N GLU A 49 -46.47 -29.14 91.00
CA GLU A 49 -47.84 -29.64 91.08
C GLU A 49 -47.95 -30.82 92.06
N LEU A 50 -47.02 -31.77 91.98
CA LEU A 50 -46.99 -32.93 92.88
C LEU A 50 -46.79 -32.52 94.35
N GLN A 51 -45.99 -31.48 94.59
CA GLN A 51 -45.76 -30.93 95.92
C GLN A 51 -47.05 -30.31 96.49
N VAL A 52 -47.77 -29.52 95.70
CA VAL A 52 -49.05 -28.91 96.10
C VAL A 52 -50.10 -29.98 96.42
N GLN A 53 -50.18 -31.04 95.62
CA GLN A 53 -51.11 -32.16 95.87
C GLN A 53 -50.81 -32.92 97.17
N HIS A 54 -49.54 -33.00 97.57
CA HIS A 54 -49.16 -33.57 98.87
C HIS A 54 -49.58 -32.66 100.03
N GLU A 55 -49.36 -31.35 99.92
CA GLU A 55 -49.76 -30.36 100.93
C GLU A 55 -51.27 -30.30 101.12
N GLN A 56 -52.03 -30.54 100.05
CA GLN A 56 -53.50 -30.67 100.08
C GLN A 56 -54.00 -32.02 100.63
N GLY A 57 -53.09 -32.93 101.02
CA GLY A 57 -53.41 -34.24 101.59
C GLY A 57 -53.91 -35.28 100.58
N VAL A 58 -53.85 -34.98 99.28
CA VAL A 58 -54.30 -35.89 98.21
C VAL A 58 -53.30 -37.03 97.99
N LEU A 59 -52.01 -36.75 98.16
CA LEU A 59 -50.92 -37.73 98.02
C LEU A 59 -50.27 -38.04 99.38
N SER A 60 -50.09 -39.32 99.68
CA SER A 60 -49.22 -39.73 100.80
C SER A 60 -47.73 -39.52 100.46
N VAL A 61 -46.87 -39.47 101.49
CA VAL A 61 -45.42 -39.30 101.32
C VAL A 61 -44.82 -40.39 100.42
N ALA A 62 -45.29 -41.63 100.53
CA ALA A 62 -44.83 -42.75 99.71
C ALA A 62 -45.23 -42.58 98.23
N GLN A 63 -46.46 -42.11 97.97
CA GLN A 63 -46.95 -41.84 96.62
C GLN A 63 -46.23 -40.65 95.97
N LEU A 64 -45.91 -39.60 96.73
CA LEU A 64 -45.13 -38.47 96.25
C LEU A 64 -43.73 -38.90 95.77
N GLN A 65 -43.04 -39.74 96.55
CA GLN A 65 -41.71 -40.25 96.18
C GLN A 65 -41.76 -41.12 94.92
N ALA A 66 -42.79 -41.97 94.79
CA ALA A 66 -43.00 -42.77 93.60
C ALA A 66 -43.27 -41.90 92.35
N ALA A 67 -44.13 -40.89 92.47
CA ALA A 67 -44.46 -39.98 91.37
C ALA A 67 -43.25 -39.14 90.92
N ARG A 68 -42.40 -38.69 91.85
CA ARG A 68 -41.14 -38.01 91.52
C ARG A 68 -40.16 -38.91 90.77
N ALA A 69 -40.03 -40.15 91.21
CA ALA A 69 -39.16 -41.12 90.56
C ALA A 69 -39.62 -41.45 89.14
N GLU A 70 -40.93 -41.44 88.89
CA GLU A 70 -41.51 -41.63 87.56
C GLU A 70 -41.27 -40.42 86.66
N ALA A 71 -41.53 -39.19 87.14
CA ALA A 71 -41.25 -37.97 86.38
C ALA A 71 -39.76 -37.81 86.04
N ALA A 72 -38.85 -38.24 86.92
CA ALA A 72 -37.41 -38.26 86.65
C ALA A 72 -37.04 -39.29 85.57
N ARG A 73 -37.71 -40.45 85.56
CA ARG A 73 -37.53 -41.47 84.51
C ARG A 73 -38.05 -40.98 83.16
N GLU A 74 -39.18 -40.29 83.15
CA GLU A 74 -39.77 -39.69 81.93
C GLU A 74 -38.85 -38.62 81.33
N LEU A 75 -38.31 -37.70 82.15
CA LEU A 75 -37.32 -36.72 81.69
C LEU A 75 -36.07 -37.39 81.11
N LEU A 76 -35.54 -38.42 81.78
CA LEU A 76 -34.38 -39.17 81.29
C LEU A 76 -34.70 -39.84 79.95
N ALA A 77 -35.85 -40.50 79.82
CA ALA A 77 -36.30 -41.13 78.58
C ALA A 77 -36.45 -40.12 77.42
N ASP A 78 -37.01 -38.93 77.69
CA ASP A 78 -37.17 -37.86 76.70
C ASP A 78 -35.85 -37.19 76.31
N THR A 79 -34.82 -37.24 77.18
CA THR A 79 -33.47 -36.74 76.88
C THR A 79 -32.57 -37.75 76.19
N GLU A 80 -32.70 -39.06 76.50
CA GLU A 80 -31.88 -40.13 75.90
C GLU A 80 -32.43 -40.61 74.55
N GLY A 81 -33.74 -40.47 74.30
CA GLY A 81 -34.44 -40.93 73.10
C GLY A 81 -34.47 -39.98 71.90
N ALA A 82 -33.68 -38.89 71.90
CA ALA A 82 -33.67 -37.92 70.81
C ALA A 82 -33.05 -38.53 69.53
N GLU A 83 -33.87 -39.23 68.73
CA GLU A 83 -33.54 -39.63 67.36
C GLU A 83 -33.01 -38.41 66.60
N PRO A 84 -31.78 -38.47 66.03
CA PRO A 84 -31.23 -37.33 65.33
C PRO A 84 -32.15 -37.01 64.16
N ALA A 85 -32.79 -35.83 64.22
CA ALA A 85 -33.68 -35.36 63.17
C ALA A 85 -33.00 -35.56 61.81
N ARG A 86 -33.62 -36.34 60.91
CA ARG A 86 -33.11 -36.62 59.56
C ARG A 86 -32.99 -35.31 58.79
N THR A 87 -31.83 -34.66 58.92
CA THR A 87 -31.50 -33.49 58.11
C THR A 87 -31.20 -33.98 56.70
N SER A 88 -32.02 -33.59 55.72
CA SER A 88 -31.65 -33.73 54.31
C SER A 88 -30.28 -33.07 54.09
N ARG A 89 -29.26 -33.90 53.83
CA ARG A 89 -27.86 -33.46 53.69
C ARG A 89 -27.56 -32.82 52.33
N LEU A 90 -28.55 -32.70 51.44
CA LEU A 90 -28.34 -32.23 50.07
C LEU A 90 -28.10 -30.71 49.94
N GLY A 91 -28.23 -29.91 51.00
CA GLY A 91 -28.11 -28.44 50.89
C GLY A 91 -26.67 -27.90 50.96
N LYS A 92 -25.81 -28.43 51.83
CA LYS A 92 -24.51 -27.78 52.15
C LYS A 92 -23.41 -27.97 51.09
N PRO A 93 -23.07 -29.20 50.64
CA PRO A 93 -21.97 -29.38 49.70
C PRO A 93 -22.29 -28.79 48.33
N LEU A 94 -23.56 -28.82 47.90
CA LEU A 94 -24.01 -28.22 46.66
C LEU A 94 -23.87 -26.70 46.66
N LEU A 95 -24.22 -26.04 47.78
CA LEU A 95 -24.05 -24.59 47.93
C LEU A 95 -22.58 -24.17 47.95
N VAL A 96 -21.71 -24.93 48.61
CA VAL A 96 -20.26 -24.68 48.60
C VAL A 96 -19.68 -24.90 47.20
N LEU A 97 -20.10 -25.98 46.53
CA LEU A 97 -19.69 -26.24 45.15
C LEU A 97 -20.14 -25.12 44.21
N ALA A 98 -21.39 -24.66 44.30
CA ALA A 98 -21.88 -23.54 43.52
C ALA A 98 -21.13 -22.24 43.83
N ALA A 99 -20.85 -21.96 45.10
CA ALA A 99 -20.09 -20.79 45.53
C ALA A 99 -18.65 -20.75 44.98
N LEU A 100 -18.03 -21.91 44.74
CA LEU A 100 -16.71 -22.00 44.11
C LEU A 100 -16.80 -21.99 42.58
N LEU A 101 -17.75 -22.76 42.03
CA LEU A 101 -17.80 -23.07 40.60
C LEU A 101 -18.34 -21.90 39.78
N VAL A 102 -19.28 -21.11 40.32
CA VAL A 102 -19.83 -19.93 39.64
C VAL A 102 -18.76 -18.84 39.42
N PRO A 103 -17.95 -18.42 40.42
CA PRO A 103 -16.82 -17.52 40.19
C PRO A 103 -15.80 -18.03 39.17
N VAL A 104 -15.45 -19.31 39.25
CA VAL A 104 -14.45 -19.93 38.36
C VAL A 104 -14.96 -19.94 36.92
N LEU A 105 -16.21 -20.35 36.69
CA LEU A 105 -16.82 -20.31 35.36
C LEU A 105 -16.98 -18.87 34.84
N GLY A 106 -17.36 -17.93 35.71
CA GLY A 106 -17.45 -16.51 35.36
C GLY A 106 -16.10 -15.93 34.92
N LEU A 107 -15.03 -16.26 35.64
CA LEU A 107 -13.67 -15.86 35.29
C LEU A 107 -13.23 -16.51 33.98
N ALA A 108 -13.43 -17.82 33.81
CA ALA A 108 -13.09 -18.53 32.58
C ALA A 108 -13.84 -18.00 31.36
N GLY A 109 -15.14 -17.72 31.51
CA GLY A 109 -15.96 -17.11 30.47
C GLY A 109 -15.47 -15.70 30.12
N TYR A 110 -15.11 -14.89 31.12
CA TYR A 110 -14.51 -13.57 30.87
C TYR A 110 -13.16 -13.67 30.16
N LEU A 111 -12.31 -14.65 30.48
CA LEU A 111 -11.03 -14.82 29.80
C LEU A 111 -11.20 -15.29 28.33
N GLN A 112 -12.26 -16.02 28.00
CA GLN A 112 -12.54 -16.45 26.62
C GLN A 112 -13.29 -15.42 25.78
N LEU A 113 -14.28 -14.73 26.37
CA LEU A 113 -15.21 -13.84 25.65
C LEU A 113 -14.96 -12.36 25.94
N GLY A 114 -14.23 -12.06 27.00
CA GLY A 114 -13.97 -10.70 27.44
C GLY A 114 -13.05 -9.96 26.47
N ALA A 115 -13.30 -8.66 26.35
CA ALA A 115 -12.56 -7.77 25.48
C ALA A 115 -11.78 -6.72 26.30
N SER A 116 -11.19 -7.12 27.44
CA SER A 116 -10.39 -6.23 28.30
C SER A 116 -9.36 -5.46 27.50
N ASP A 117 -8.67 -6.15 26.61
CA ASP A 117 -7.55 -5.61 25.83
C ASP A 117 -8.06 -4.56 24.84
N ARG A 118 -9.27 -4.74 24.29
CA ARG A 118 -9.91 -3.76 23.40
C ARG A 118 -10.33 -2.50 24.16
N VAL A 119 -10.81 -2.65 25.39
CA VAL A 119 -11.18 -1.52 26.26
C VAL A 119 -9.93 -0.74 26.69
N GLU A 120 -8.83 -1.44 27.00
CA GLU A 120 -7.55 -0.81 27.33
C GLU A 120 -6.97 -0.05 26.13
N LEU A 121 -6.97 -0.68 24.95
CA LEU A 121 -6.57 -0.06 23.70
C LEU A 121 -7.42 1.19 23.39
N SER A 122 -8.75 1.12 23.56
CA SER A 122 -9.66 2.26 23.39
C SER A 122 -9.35 3.42 24.36
N ARG A 123 -9.09 3.12 25.64
CA ARG A 123 -8.70 4.13 26.64
C ARG A 123 -7.36 4.77 26.35
N GLU A 124 -6.43 3.99 25.80
CA GLU A 124 -5.13 4.48 25.40
C GLU A 124 -5.27 5.42 24.18
N PHE A 125 -5.99 5.02 23.14
CA PHE A 125 -6.28 5.89 21.98
C PHE A 125 -7.05 7.18 22.35
N ALA A 126 -7.83 7.17 23.44
CA ALA A 126 -8.50 8.38 23.94
C ALA A 126 -7.53 9.41 24.55
N ARG A 127 -6.29 9.01 24.88
CA ARG A 127 -5.24 9.94 25.35
C ARG A 127 -4.36 10.37 24.17
N PRO A 128 -4.09 11.67 24.01
CA PRO A 128 -3.22 12.14 22.94
C PRO A 128 -1.83 11.51 23.08
N PRO A 129 -1.23 11.03 21.98
CA PRO A 129 0.12 10.46 22.00
C PRO A 129 1.13 11.55 22.38
N THR A 130 2.06 11.21 23.25
CA THR A 130 3.08 12.14 23.77
C THR A 130 4.34 12.20 22.90
N SER A 131 4.55 11.19 22.04
CA SER A 131 5.67 11.14 21.10
C SER A 131 5.31 10.32 19.85
N LEU A 132 6.08 10.50 18.77
CA LEU A 132 5.95 9.70 17.54
C LEU A 132 6.22 8.21 17.78
N ALA A 133 7.15 7.89 18.69
CA ALA A 133 7.46 6.51 19.08
C ALA A 133 6.26 5.85 19.80
N ASP A 134 5.64 6.56 20.75
CA ASP A 134 4.43 6.09 21.46
C ASP A 134 3.27 5.86 20.47
N MET A 135 3.06 6.80 19.53
CA MET A 135 2.06 6.64 18.47
C MET A 135 2.31 5.38 17.62
N THR A 136 3.57 5.10 17.27
CA THR A 136 3.94 3.92 16.48
C THR A 136 3.67 2.63 17.25
N GLN A 137 4.07 2.56 18.51
CA GLN A 137 3.85 1.39 19.35
C GLN A 137 2.35 1.08 19.52
N ARG A 138 1.51 2.11 19.58
CA ARG A 138 0.04 1.94 19.61
C ARG A 138 -0.52 1.41 18.30
N LEU A 139 -0.01 1.90 17.16
CA LEU A 139 -0.38 1.39 15.83
C LEU A 139 0.10 -0.06 15.63
N GLU A 140 1.29 -0.42 16.11
CA GLU A 140 1.77 -1.80 16.08
C GLU A 140 0.84 -2.72 16.88
N ARG A 141 0.41 -2.30 18.08
CA ARG A 141 -0.56 -3.05 18.88
C ARG A 141 -1.94 -3.11 18.24
N SER A 142 -2.41 -2.06 17.55
CA SER A 142 -3.69 -2.12 16.84
C SER A 142 -3.64 -3.09 15.65
N VAL A 143 -2.53 -3.13 14.92
CA VAL A 143 -2.31 -4.12 13.85
C VAL A 143 -2.22 -5.54 14.42
N GLN A 144 -1.60 -5.74 15.59
CA GLN A 144 -1.58 -7.07 16.26
C GLN A 144 -2.98 -7.52 16.69
N ALA A 145 -3.80 -6.60 17.23
CA ALA A 145 -5.16 -6.91 17.66
C ALA A 145 -6.12 -7.13 16.47
N GLN A 146 -5.86 -6.48 15.34
CA GLN A 146 -6.67 -6.55 14.12
C GLN A 146 -5.76 -6.65 12.88
N PRO A 147 -5.21 -7.86 12.60
CA PRO A 147 -4.24 -8.05 11.53
C PRO A 147 -4.82 -7.89 10.12
N ASP A 148 -6.14 -8.00 9.99
CA ASP A 148 -6.89 -7.93 8.73
C ASP A 148 -7.47 -6.52 8.46
N SER A 149 -7.12 -5.52 9.30
CA SER A 149 -7.51 -4.14 9.05
C SER A 149 -6.51 -3.46 8.12
N ALA A 150 -6.91 -3.29 6.85
CA ALA A 150 -6.11 -2.58 5.86
C ALA A 150 -5.78 -1.13 6.27
N GLU A 151 -6.70 -0.48 6.98
CA GLU A 151 -6.55 0.88 7.49
C GLU A 151 -5.47 0.97 8.58
N ASN A 152 -5.47 0.04 9.54
CA ASN A 152 -4.44 0.00 10.59
C ASN A 152 -3.05 -0.23 9.98
N LEU A 153 -2.95 -1.12 8.99
CA LEU A 153 -1.71 -1.38 8.26
C LEU A 153 -1.23 -0.15 7.49
N TYR A 154 -2.14 0.58 6.83
CA TYR A 154 -1.84 1.81 6.11
C TYR A 154 -1.26 2.89 7.04
N PHE A 155 -1.89 3.14 8.19
CA PHE A 155 -1.40 4.14 9.14
C PHE A 155 -0.08 3.73 9.78
N LEU A 156 0.11 2.44 10.08
CA LEU A 156 1.40 1.94 10.56
C LEU A 156 2.50 2.16 9.50
N ALA A 157 2.22 1.86 8.24
CA ALA A 157 3.15 2.08 7.13
C ALA A 157 3.56 3.55 7.01
N ARG A 158 2.59 4.49 7.08
CA ARG A 158 2.87 5.93 7.09
C ARG A 158 3.71 6.36 8.28
N SER A 159 3.47 5.78 9.46
CA SER A 159 4.28 6.05 10.65
C SER A 159 5.72 5.58 10.46
N TYR A 160 5.94 4.41 9.85
CA TYR A 160 7.27 3.92 9.49
C TYR A 160 7.96 4.81 8.45
N MET A 161 7.24 5.33 7.46
CA MET A 161 7.77 6.33 6.52
C MET A 161 8.25 7.59 7.24
N ALA A 162 7.46 8.13 8.17
CA ALA A 162 7.83 9.32 8.95
C ALA A 162 9.06 9.11 9.84
N GLN A 163 9.35 7.87 10.23
CA GLN A 163 10.52 7.48 11.01
C GLN A 163 11.72 7.06 10.16
N ASN A 164 11.67 7.29 8.83
CA ASN A 164 12.72 6.89 7.90
C ASN A 164 13.00 5.37 7.93
N ARG A 165 11.95 4.56 8.11
CA ARG A 165 11.96 3.09 8.04
C ARG A 165 11.17 2.58 6.81
N PRO A 166 11.64 2.88 5.58
CA PRO A 166 10.86 2.61 4.37
C PRO A 166 10.69 1.11 4.06
N GLY A 167 11.63 0.26 4.49
CA GLY A 167 11.52 -1.20 4.32
C GLY A 167 10.33 -1.79 5.08
N ASP A 168 10.17 -1.42 6.35
CA ASP A 168 9.04 -1.84 7.18
C ASP A 168 7.72 -1.25 6.64
N ALA A 169 7.76 0.01 6.19
CA ALA A 169 6.61 0.65 5.56
C ALA A 169 6.15 -0.10 4.30
N ALA A 170 7.07 -0.50 3.43
CA ALA A 170 6.76 -1.19 2.19
C ALA A 170 6.03 -2.52 2.46
N GLN A 171 6.44 -3.28 3.48
CA GLN A 171 5.75 -4.52 3.88
C GLN A 171 4.33 -4.27 4.38
N MET A 172 4.11 -3.19 5.15
CA MET A 172 2.78 -2.86 5.67
C MET A 172 1.86 -2.34 4.56
N PHE A 173 2.37 -1.52 3.62
CA PHE A 173 1.61 -1.10 2.45
C PHE A 173 1.24 -2.26 1.54
N GLU A 174 2.14 -3.20 1.28
CA GLU A 174 1.85 -4.42 0.51
C GLU A 174 0.66 -5.19 1.11
N ARG A 175 0.68 -5.42 2.43
CA ARG A 175 -0.44 -6.08 3.13
C ARG A 175 -1.72 -5.27 3.08
N SER A 176 -1.63 -3.95 3.24
CA SER A 176 -2.79 -3.05 3.14
C SER A 176 -3.43 -3.12 1.75
N VAL A 177 -2.63 -3.09 0.68
CA VAL A 177 -3.06 -3.24 -0.72
C VAL A 177 -3.70 -4.62 -0.95
N ALA A 178 -3.17 -5.67 -0.35
CA ALA A 178 -3.74 -7.02 -0.48
C ALA A 178 -5.14 -7.13 0.14
N LEU A 179 -5.43 -6.37 1.21
CA LEU A 179 -6.69 -6.42 1.95
C LEU A 179 -7.73 -5.41 1.45
N ALA A 180 -7.35 -4.16 1.18
CA ALA A 180 -8.24 -3.10 0.69
C ALA A 180 -8.44 -3.12 -0.84
N GLY A 181 -7.68 -3.96 -1.53
CA GLY A 181 -7.60 -3.96 -2.99
C GLY A 181 -6.57 -2.97 -3.53
N ARG A 182 -6.28 -3.11 -4.81
CA ARG A 182 -5.21 -2.39 -5.53
C ARG A 182 -5.65 -0.99 -5.97
N GLN A 183 -6.06 -0.16 -5.01
CA GLN A 183 -6.47 1.22 -5.26
C GLN A 183 -5.27 2.08 -5.69
N PRO A 184 -5.43 3.03 -6.63
CA PRO A 184 -4.32 3.82 -7.18
C PRO A 184 -3.47 4.49 -6.10
N GLU A 185 -4.12 5.11 -5.10
CA GLU A 185 -3.45 5.84 -4.04
C GLU A 185 -2.60 4.92 -3.16
N LEU A 186 -3.08 3.72 -2.86
CA LEU A 186 -2.33 2.74 -2.07
C LEU A 186 -1.15 2.18 -2.87
N LEU A 187 -1.32 1.93 -4.17
CA LEU A 187 -0.23 1.51 -5.06
C LEU A 187 0.86 2.59 -5.14
N GLY A 188 0.49 3.87 -5.24
CA GLY A 188 1.42 4.99 -5.23
C GLY A 188 2.22 5.08 -3.92
N GLN A 189 1.56 4.93 -2.77
CA GLN A 189 2.23 4.93 -1.46
C GLN A 189 3.16 3.72 -1.29
N TRP A 190 2.75 2.54 -1.75
CA TRP A 190 3.60 1.35 -1.74
C TRP A 190 4.83 1.52 -2.63
N ALA A 191 4.64 2.02 -3.85
CA ALA A 191 5.72 2.33 -4.78
C ALA A 191 6.72 3.33 -4.18
N GLN A 192 6.22 4.36 -3.49
CA GLN A 192 7.05 5.33 -2.78
C GLN A 192 7.89 4.68 -1.67
N ALA A 193 7.26 3.87 -0.82
CA ALA A 193 7.97 3.17 0.24
C ALA A 193 9.07 2.26 -0.32
N LEU A 194 8.77 1.51 -1.39
CA LEU A 194 9.74 0.67 -2.08
C LEU A 194 10.89 1.47 -2.69
N TYR A 195 10.61 2.60 -3.31
CA TYR A 195 11.62 3.50 -3.87
C TYR A 195 12.61 3.99 -2.80
N PHE A 196 12.12 4.38 -1.62
CA PHE A 196 13.01 4.76 -0.52
C PHE A 196 13.73 3.56 0.10
N ALA A 197 13.08 2.39 0.17
CA ALA A 197 13.69 1.15 0.68
C ALA A 197 14.82 0.66 -0.24
N SER A 198 14.73 0.90 -1.55
CA SER A 198 15.79 0.61 -2.53
C SER A 198 16.84 1.70 -2.62
N GLY A 199 16.96 2.60 -1.63
CA GLY A 199 17.97 3.65 -1.64
C GLY A 199 17.76 4.70 -2.73
N LYS A 200 16.50 4.98 -3.11
CA LYS A 200 16.09 5.87 -4.21
C LYS A 200 16.44 5.35 -5.60
N HIS A 201 16.63 4.03 -5.75
CA HIS A 201 16.71 3.42 -7.07
C HIS A 201 15.33 3.10 -7.61
N PHE A 202 15.04 3.59 -8.82
CA PHE A 202 13.79 3.29 -9.51
C PHE A 202 13.82 1.87 -10.10
N THR A 203 13.26 0.91 -9.35
CA THR A 203 13.31 -0.52 -9.72
C THR A 203 12.16 -0.92 -10.65
N PRO A 204 12.24 -2.07 -11.34
CA PRO A 204 11.13 -2.58 -12.14
C PRO A 204 9.83 -2.78 -11.34
N HIS A 205 9.93 -3.08 -10.04
CA HIS A 205 8.77 -3.24 -9.19
C HIS A 205 8.08 -1.90 -8.91
N VAL A 206 8.86 -0.83 -8.64
CA VAL A 206 8.32 0.53 -8.50
C VAL A 206 7.65 0.97 -9.81
N GLN A 207 8.29 0.72 -10.97
CA GLN A 207 7.72 1.01 -12.29
C GLN A 207 6.34 0.35 -12.47
N ALA A 208 6.25 -0.97 -12.22
CA ALA A 208 5.01 -1.72 -12.36
C ALA A 208 3.87 -1.18 -11.49
N LEU A 209 4.17 -0.83 -10.23
CA LEU A 209 3.18 -0.26 -9.32
C LEU A 209 2.72 1.14 -9.76
N THR A 210 3.64 2.00 -10.19
CA THR A 210 3.29 3.33 -10.69
C THR A 210 2.50 3.28 -11.99
N ASP A 211 2.81 2.32 -12.88
CA ASP A 211 2.08 2.15 -14.14
C ASP A 211 0.65 1.66 -13.88
N GLU A 212 0.48 0.70 -12.98
CA GLU A 212 -0.83 0.22 -12.57
C GLU A 212 -1.66 1.31 -11.88
N ALA A 213 -1.05 2.09 -10.98
CA ALA A 213 -1.69 3.22 -10.33
C ALA A 213 -2.19 4.25 -11.36
N LEU A 214 -1.35 4.62 -12.32
CA LEU A 214 -1.71 5.60 -13.35
C LEU A 214 -2.68 5.07 -14.41
N GLN A 215 -2.74 3.76 -14.62
CA GLN A 215 -3.74 3.14 -15.47
C GLN A 215 -5.14 3.26 -14.85
N ALA A 216 -5.24 3.14 -13.53
CA ALA A 216 -6.50 3.25 -12.81
C ALA A 216 -6.87 4.72 -12.47
N ASP A 217 -5.90 5.55 -12.08
CA ASP A 217 -6.06 7.00 -11.95
C ASP A 217 -4.91 7.77 -12.63
N PRO A 218 -5.14 8.36 -13.82
CA PRO A 218 -4.14 9.17 -14.50
C PRO A 218 -3.66 10.41 -13.73
N LYS A 219 -4.31 10.79 -12.62
CA LYS A 219 -3.94 11.95 -11.80
C LYS A 219 -3.31 11.55 -10.47
N GLU A 220 -2.98 10.28 -10.26
CA GLU A 220 -2.42 9.82 -8.98
C GLU A 220 -1.09 10.54 -8.68
N VAL A 221 -1.10 11.27 -7.58
CA VAL A 221 -0.10 12.30 -7.25
C VAL A 221 1.27 11.68 -6.99
N THR A 222 1.32 10.57 -6.26
CA THR A 222 2.56 9.95 -5.78
C THR A 222 3.36 9.35 -6.94
N SER A 223 2.67 8.64 -7.83
CA SER A 223 3.23 7.97 -9.01
C SER A 223 3.72 8.98 -10.03
N LEU A 224 2.95 10.05 -10.32
CA LEU A 224 3.41 11.14 -11.18
C LEU A 224 4.69 11.78 -10.63
N GLY A 225 4.77 11.98 -9.31
CA GLY A 225 5.97 12.51 -8.65
C GLY A 225 7.20 11.62 -8.85
N LEU A 226 7.07 10.32 -8.54
CA LEU A 226 8.15 9.34 -8.65
C LEU A 226 8.62 9.15 -10.10
N LEU A 227 7.69 9.03 -11.05
CA LEU A 227 8.00 8.88 -12.48
C LEU A 227 8.71 10.13 -13.03
N GLY A 228 8.31 11.32 -12.59
CA GLY A 228 9.00 12.56 -12.94
C GLY A 228 10.44 12.60 -12.44
N ILE A 229 10.69 12.15 -11.19
CA ILE A 229 12.05 12.02 -10.63
C ILE A 229 12.87 11.03 -11.46
N ALA A 230 12.35 9.83 -11.71
CA ALA A 230 13.04 8.81 -12.48
C ALA A 230 13.34 9.25 -13.92
N ALA A 231 12.39 9.93 -14.57
CA ALA A 231 12.58 10.49 -15.90
C ALA A 231 13.68 11.57 -15.91
N PHE A 232 13.72 12.43 -14.89
CA PHE A 232 14.76 13.45 -14.77
C PHE A 232 16.15 12.84 -14.56
N GLU A 233 16.29 11.88 -13.64
CA GLU A 233 17.56 11.21 -13.35
C GLU A 233 18.10 10.42 -14.56
N THR A 234 17.19 9.82 -15.35
CA THR A 234 17.54 9.12 -16.60
C THR A 234 17.64 10.05 -17.82
N GLN A 235 17.70 11.37 -17.60
CA GLN A 235 17.83 12.41 -18.63
C GLN A 235 16.72 12.44 -19.69
N ARG A 236 15.57 11.82 -19.40
CA ARG A 236 14.33 11.90 -20.19
C ARG A 236 13.55 13.16 -19.79
N TYR A 237 14.18 14.31 -19.99
CA TYR A 237 13.68 15.59 -19.48
C TYR A 237 12.28 15.97 -19.98
N GLN A 238 11.94 15.61 -21.23
CA GLN A 238 10.58 15.84 -21.75
C GLN A 238 9.53 15.07 -20.93
N ALA A 239 9.76 13.78 -20.70
CA ALA A 239 8.84 12.97 -19.88
C ALA A 239 8.75 13.51 -18.43
N ALA A 240 9.87 13.96 -17.85
CA ALA A 240 9.86 14.59 -16.53
C ALA A 240 8.98 15.85 -16.49
N VAL A 241 9.09 16.72 -17.50
CA VAL A 241 8.22 17.89 -17.65
C VAL A 241 6.76 17.46 -17.74
N ASP A 242 6.44 16.44 -18.54
CA ASP A 242 5.07 15.99 -18.75
C ASP A 242 4.44 15.44 -17.45
N TYR A 243 5.16 14.57 -16.73
CA TYR A 243 4.69 14.01 -15.45
C TYR A 243 4.50 15.09 -14.37
N TRP A 244 5.50 15.95 -14.17
CA TRP A 244 5.40 17.02 -13.16
C TRP A 244 4.37 18.08 -13.54
N SER A 245 4.15 18.35 -14.83
CA SER A 245 3.10 19.28 -15.25
C SER A 245 1.71 18.72 -14.97
N ARG A 246 1.49 17.41 -15.21
CA ARG A 246 0.25 16.71 -14.83
C ARG A 246 0.04 16.74 -13.31
N LEU A 247 1.10 16.48 -12.55
CA LEU A 247 1.06 16.54 -11.09
C LEU A 247 0.70 17.95 -10.60
N LEU A 248 1.33 19.00 -11.14
CA LEU A 248 1.04 20.39 -10.79
C LEU A 248 -0.42 20.77 -11.09
N ALA A 249 -1.03 20.20 -12.14
CA ALA A 249 -2.43 20.39 -12.47
C ALA A 249 -3.40 19.61 -11.55
N ALA A 250 -2.93 18.51 -10.94
CA ALA A 250 -3.72 17.71 -10.00
C ALA A 250 -3.70 18.28 -8.56
N LEU A 251 -2.65 19.01 -8.19
CA LEU A 251 -2.51 19.60 -6.85
C LEU A 251 -3.39 20.84 -6.63
N PRO A 252 -3.86 21.09 -5.39
CA PRO A 252 -4.49 22.35 -4.99
C PRO A 252 -3.58 23.56 -5.23
N ALA A 253 -4.15 24.76 -5.36
CA ALA A 253 -3.40 25.98 -5.69
C ALA A 253 -2.48 26.47 -4.54
N ASP A 254 -2.82 26.13 -3.30
CA ASP A 254 -2.14 26.50 -2.06
C ASP A 254 -1.14 25.43 -1.55
N ASP A 255 -0.97 24.33 -2.29
CA ASP A 255 -0.06 23.25 -1.90
C ASP A 255 1.42 23.72 -1.89
N ALA A 256 2.11 23.49 -0.77
CA ALA A 256 3.50 23.91 -0.58
C ALA A 256 4.47 23.28 -1.60
N SER A 257 4.12 22.13 -2.17
CA SER A 257 4.95 21.37 -3.12
C SER A 257 4.97 21.99 -4.52
N ARG A 258 4.01 22.87 -4.86
CA ARG A 258 3.88 23.47 -6.20
C ARG A 258 5.14 24.21 -6.62
N SER A 259 5.68 25.05 -5.74
CA SER A 259 6.88 25.84 -6.04
C SER A 259 8.09 24.95 -6.34
N ALA A 260 8.25 23.85 -5.58
CA ALA A 260 9.32 22.88 -5.83
C ALA A 260 9.15 22.16 -7.18
N LEU A 261 7.91 21.82 -7.56
CA LEU A 261 7.59 21.20 -8.85
C LEU A 261 7.83 22.15 -10.02
N GLU A 262 7.42 23.40 -9.92
CA GLU A 262 7.69 24.44 -10.93
C GLU A 262 9.19 24.62 -11.16
N GLY A 263 9.98 24.68 -10.08
CA GLY A 263 11.44 24.70 -10.16
C GLY A 263 12.05 23.43 -10.76
N GLY A 264 11.46 22.26 -10.51
CA GLY A 264 11.82 21.00 -11.16
C GLY A 264 11.56 21.03 -12.67
N ILE A 265 10.36 21.47 -13.08
CA ILE A 265 9.95 21.62 -14.47
C ILE A 265 10.87 22.60 -15.21
N ALA A 266 11.17 23.76 -14.61
CA ALA A 266 12.06 24.75 -15.19
C ALA A 266 13.46 24.18 -15.45
N ARG A 267 14.04 23.47 -14.46
CA ARG A 267 15.35 22.80 -14.62
C ARG A 267 15.32 21.71 -15.69
N ALA A 268 14.25 20.93 -15.76
CA ALA A 268 14.10 19.90 -16.81
C ALA A 268 14.03 20.55 -18.21
N ARG A 269 13.28 21.64 -18.37
CA ARG A 269 13.22 22.40 -19.63
C ARG A 269 14.56 23.01 -20.03
N GLU A 270 15.30 23.56 -19.06
CA GLU A 270 16.64 24.10 -19.32
C GLU A 270 17.61 23.00 -19.78
N ASN A 271 17.61 21.85 -19.11
CA ASN A 271 18.43 20.70 -19.52
C ASN A 271 18.02 20.13 -20.88
N LEU A 272 16.73 20.12 -21.18
CA LEU A 272 16.23 19.75 -22.50
C LEU A 272 16.74 20.74 -23.56
N ALA A 273 16.65 22.05 -23.32
CA ALA A 273 17.15 23.08 -24.22
C ALA A 273 18.67 22.99 -24.43
N LYS A 274 19.43 22.75 -23.36
CA LYS A 274 20.89 22.49 -23.45
C LYS A 274 21.18 21.24 -24.27
N ARG A 275 20.40 20.16 -24.10
CA ARG A 275 20.56 18.94 -24.91
C ARG A 275 20.23 19.17 -26.38
N VAL A 276 19.23 19.98 -26.68
CA VAL A 276 18.88 20.37 -28.06
C VAL A 276 19.91 21.33 -28.66
N ALA A 277 20.52 22.21 -27.85
CA ALA A 277 21.58 23.11 -28.29
C ALA A 277 22.94 22.40 -28.46
N ASN A 278 23.22 21.37 -27.65
CA ASN A 278 24.44 20.56 -27.69
C ASN A 278 24.34 19.35 -28.62
N ALA A 279 23.12 18.87 -28.91
CA ALA A 279 22.88 18.14 -30.14
C ALA A 279 23.19 19.14 -31.24
N ALA A 280 24.33 18.96 -31.91
CA ALA A 280 24.81 19.86 -32.96
C ALA A 280 23.63 20.34 -33.80
N PRO A 281 23.56 21.64 -34.17
CA PRO A 281 22.48 22.12 -35.01
C PRO A 281 22.40 21.14 -36.16
N ALA A 282 21.21 20.60 -36.43
CA ALA A 282 20.99 19.90 -37.69
C ALA A 282 21.59 20.81 -38.75
N VAL A 283 22.76 20.42 -39.28
CA VAL A 283 23.43 21.18 -40.32
C VAL A 283 22.34 21.38 -41.33
N LYS A 284 22.05 22.63 -41.71
CA LYS A 284 21.14 22.89 -42.83
C LYS A 284 21.76 22.17 -44.02
N THR A 285 21.38 20.91 -44.22
CA THR A 285 21.89 20.07 -45.29
C THR A 285 21.35 20.71 -46.53
N LYS A 286 22.24 21.30 -47.32
CA LYS A 286 21.83 21.88 -48.59
C LYS A 286 21.27 20.75 -49.45
N SER A 287 20.12 21.00 -50.07
CA SER A 287 19.53 20.08 -51.04
C SER A 287 19.17 20.83 -52.32
N ILE A 288 19.27 20.13 -53.44
CA ILE A 288 19.01 20.65 -54.77
C ILE A 288 17.98 19.74 -55.44
N LYS A 289 16.87 20.33 -55.88
CA LYS A 289 15.82 19.64 -56.62
C LYS A 289 16.09 19.73 -58.12
N ILE A 290 15.98 18.60 -58.81
CA ILE A 290 16.38 18.44 -60.21
C ILE A 290 15.24 17.75 -60.95
N HIS A 291 14.76 18.35 -62.03
CA HIS A 291 13.88 17.69 -63.00
C HIS A 291 14.74 17.17 -64.14
N VAL A 292 14.74 15.87 -64.37
CA VAL A 292 15.59 15.23 -65.39
C VAL A 292 14.73 14.73 -66.54
N GLU A 293 15.09 15.13 -67.76
CA GLU A 293 14.42 14.71 -68.99
C GLU A 293 15.42 14.18 -70.03
N LEU A 294 14.93 13.35 -70.94
CA LEU A 294 15.68 12.85 -72.09
C LEU A 294 15.27 13.60 -73.36
N ALA A 295 16.24 14.13 -74.10
CA ALA A 295 15.95 14.80 -75.37
C ALA A 295 15.25 13.87 -76.37
N ALA A 296 14.28 14.40 -77.12
CA ALA A 296 13.49 13.61 -78.09
C ALA A 296 14.37 12.87 -79.12
N ALA A 297 15.51 13.45 -79.52
CA ALA A 297 16.46 12.86 -80.46
C ALA A 297 17.17 11.59 -79.92
N LEU A 298 17.12 11.35 -78.61
CA LEU A 298 17.78 10.23 -77.94
C LEU A 298 16.84 9.08 -77.58
N GLN A 299 15.51 9.26 -77.67
CA GLN A 299 14.52 8.23 -77.28
C GLN A 299 14.70 6.88 -78.02
N GLY A 300 15.25 6.88 -79.25
CA GLY A 300 15.58 5.67 -80.00
C GLY A 300 17.03 5.17 -79.86
N LYS A 301 17.88 5.88 -79.09
CA LYS A 301 19.31 5.59 -78.93
C LYS A 301 19.68 5.08 -77.53
N VAL A 302 18.73 5.01 -76.60
CA VAL A 302 18.93 4.50 -75.24
C VAL A 302 17.96 3.35 -74.96
N ARG A 303 18.30 2.46 -74.04
CA ARG A 303 17.43 1.34 -73.62
C ARG A 303 16.76 1.70 -72.29
N PRO A 304 15.53 1.22 -72.02
CA PRO A 304 14.84 1.49 -70.76
C PRO A 304 15.62 1.12 -69.49
N ASN A 305 16.43 0.05 -69.55
CA ASN A 305 17.23 -0.42 -68.42
C ASN A 305 18.63 0.22 -68.31
N ASP A 306 18.98 1.17 -69.19
CA ASP A 306 20.25 1.87 -69.08
C ASP A 306 20.26 2.71 -67.79
N SER A 307 21.41 2.74 -67.10
CA SER A 307 21.53 3.46 -65.82
C SER A 307 21.71 4.95 -66.06
N VAL A 308 20.99 5.76 -65.30
CA VAL A 308 21.10 7.23 -65.30
C VAL A 308 21.69 7.66 -63.96
N PHE A 309 22.89 8.22 -64.01
CA PHE A 309 23.60 8.76 -62.86
C PHE A 309 23.41 10.26 -62.80
N ILE A 310 22.81 10.74 -61.71
CA ILE A 310 22.56 12.14 -61.43
C ILE A 310 23.50 12.54 -60.31
N PHE A 311 24.43 13.44 -60.56
CA PHE A 311 25.42 13.82 -59.56
C PHE A 311 25.77 15.31 -59.60
N ALA A 312 26.19 15.82 -58.45
CA ALA A 312 26.70 17.17 -58.31
C ALA A 312 28.22 17.16 -58.18
N ARG A 313 28.91 18.06 -58.87
CA ARG A 313 30.36 18.24 -58.79
C ARG A 313 30.70 19.66 -58.38
N ALA A 314 31.75 19.84 -57.57
CA ALA A 314 32.28 21.16 -57.27
C ALA A 314 32.88 21.82 -58.53
N ILE A 315 32.64 23.13 -58.72
CA ILE A 315 33.28 23.92 -59.79
C ILE A 315 34.79 24.10 -59.50
N ASN A 316 35.11 24.44 -58.25
CA ASN A 316 36.46 24.63 -57.75
C ASN A 316 36.75 23.59 -56.66
N GLY A 317 37.01 22.35 -57.05
CA GLY A 317 37.19 21.25 -56.10
C GLY A 317 37.68 19.96 -56.74
N PRO A 318 37.75 18.87 -55.96
CA PRO A 318 38.21 17.58 -56.44
C PRO A 318 37.27 17.03 -57.53
N ALA A 319 37.83 16.20 -58.40
CA ALA A 319 37.12 15.59 -59.52
C ALA A 319 35.98 14.64 -59.10
N ALA A 320 35.90 14.24 -57.83
CA ALA A 320 34.89 13.34 -57.30
C ALA A 320 33.51 14.02 -57.17
N PRO A 321 32.41 13.26 -57.32
CA PRO A 321 31.06 13.79 -57.11
C PRO A 321 30.77 14.00 -55.62
N LEU A 322 30.01 15.04 -55.31
CA LEU A 322 29.60 15.44 -53.95
C LEU A 322 28.32 14.72 -53.49
N ALA A 323 27.44 14.40 -54.42
CA ALA A 323 26.20 13.69 -54.19
C ALA A 323 25.88 12.89 -55.46
N VAL A 324 25.46 11.64 -55.33
CA VAL A 324 25.15 10.76 -56.47
C VAL A 324 23.86 10.01 -56.24
N LYS A 325 22.97 10.02 -57.23
CA LYS A 325 21.78 9.18 -57.29
C LYS A 325 21.76 8.39 -58.59
N ARG A 326 21.30 7.14 -58.51
CA ARG A 326 21.15 6.27 -59.68
C ARG A 326 19.68 5.96 -59.89
N ILE A 327 19.19 6.23 -61.09
CA ILE A 327 17.88 5.82 -61.60
C ILE A 327 18.07 5.09 -62.94
N THR A 328 16.99 4.73 -63.62
CA THR A 328 17.02 4.13 -64.96
C THR A 328 16.38 5.05 -66.00
N VAL A 329 16.64 4.79 -67.28
CA VAL A 329 16.03 5.55 -68.38
C VAL A 329 14.50 5.42 -68.37
N ALA A 330 13.96 4.27 -67.95
CA ALA A 330 12.53 4.03 -67.80
C ALA A 330 11.87 4.93 -66.75
N ASP A 331 12.63 5.49 -65.80
CA ASP A 331 12.12 6.37 -64.76
C ASP A 331 11.97 7.83 -65.24
N LEU A 332 12.48 8.17 -66.44
CA LEU A 332 12.45 9.53 -66.97
C LEU A 332 11.11 9.85 -67.69
N PRO A 333 10.56 11.07 -67.55
CA PRO A 333 11.09 12.21 -66.79
C PRO A 333 10.92 12.06 -65.26
N ALA A 334 11.92 12.45 -64.49
CA ALA A 334 11.97 12.23 -63.04
C ALA A 334 12.32 13.49 -62.24
N ASP A 335 11.65 13.67 -61.09
CA ASP A 335 12.02 14.64 -60.07
C ASP A 335 12.92 14.02 -59.01
N VAL A 336 14.13 14.54 -58.89
CA VAL A 336 15.17 14.00 -58.02
C VAL A 336 15.73 15.09 -57.11
N GLU A 337 15.76 14.80 -55.82
CA GLU A 337 16.48 15.61 -54.83
C GLU A 337 17.86 14.99 -54.54
N LEU A 338 18.90 15.83 -54.60
CA LEU A 338 20.24 15.54 -54.11
C LEU A 338 20.49 16.31 -52.83
N SER A 339 21.04 15.63 -51.82
CA SER A 339 21.34 16.18 -50.50
C SER A 339 22.71 15.69 -50.00
N ASP A 340 23.17 16.19 -48.85
CA ASP A 340 24.38 15.67 -48.20
C ASP A 340 24.30 14.18 -47.83
N ALA A 341 23.09 13.62 -47.72
CA ALA A 341 22.90 12.19 -47.46
C ALA A 341 23.28 11.31 -48.67
N ASP A 342 23.31 11.89 -49.87
CA ASP A 342 23.69 11.21 -51.11
C ASP A 342 25.21 11.28 -51.37
N ALA A 343 25.98 11.83 -50.42
CA ALA A 343 27.44 11.92 -50.49
C ALA A 343 28.10 10.59 -50.13
N MET A 344 29.00 10.09 -50.98
CA MET A 344 29.77 8.87 -50.69
C MET A 344 30.85 9.07 -49.61
N MET A 345 31.26 10.32 -49.36
CA MET A 345 32.28 10.68 -48.37
C MET A 345 31.77 11.83 -47.51
N PRO A 346 31.78 11.72 -46.17
CA PRO A 346 31.24 12.76 -45.28
C PRO A 346 31.89 14.15 -45.45
N GLN A 347 33.15 14.20 -45.92
CA GLN A 347 33.90 15.44 -46.14
C GLN A 347 33.68 16.07 -47.52
N LEU A 348 33.15 15.33 -48.50
CA LEU A 348 32.88 15.80 -49.86
C LEU A 348 31.36 15.78 -50.10
N ASN A 349 30.65 16.71 -49.47
CA ASN A 349 29.19 16.84 -49.54
C ASN A 349 28.80 18.21 -50.17
N LEU A 350 27.51 18.41 -50.45
CA LEU A 350 27.01 19.65 -51.09
C LEU A 350 27.21 20.88 -50.19
N SER A 351 27.03 20.73 -48.89
CA SER A 351 27.15 21.81 -47.92
C SER A 351 28.54 22.46 -47.87
N ASN A 352 29.61 21.71 -48.14
CA ASN A 352 30.99 22.18 -48.09
C ASN A 352 31.43 23.04 -49.28
N PHE A 353 30.66 23.10 -50.36
CA PHE A 353 31.02 23.86 -51.56
C PHE A 353 29.98 24.94 -51.85
N ALA A 354 30.40 26.13 -52.29
CA ALA A 354 29.48 27.24 -52.56
C ALA A 354 28.75 27.09 -53.91
N GLN A 355 29.44 26.55 -54.92
CA GLN A 355 28.92 26.37 -56.26
C GLN A 355 29.17 24.96 -56.77
N VAL A 356 28.16 24.41 -57.43
CA VAL A 356 28.18 23.06 -58.01
C VAL A 356 27.70 23.09 -59.46
N GLN A 357 28.13 22.10 -60.23
CA GLN A 357 27.56 21.76 -61.52
C GLN A 357 26.82 20.44 -61.38
N LEU A 358 25.57 20.42 -61.84
CA LEU A 358 24.79 19.19 -61.94
C LEU A 358 25.14 18.50 -63.27
N VAL A 359 25.36 17.20 -63.20
CA VAL A 359 25.64 16.35 -64.35
C VAL A 359 24.73 15.14 -64.28
N VAL A 360 24.03 14.89 -65.38
CA VAL A 360 23.24 13.68 -65.58
C VAL A 360 23.89 12.88 -66.69
N ARG A 361 24.14 11.60 -66.46
CA ARG A 361 24.85 10.72 -67.39
C ARG A 361 24.09 9.43 -67.57
N VAL A 362 23.89 9.03 -68.83
CA VAL A 362 23.40 7.69 -69.18
C VAL A 362 24.60 6.78 -69.40
N SER A 363 24.60 5.61 -68.76
CA SER A 363 25.64 4.60 -68.87
C SER A 363 25.01 3.22 -69.08
N ARG A 364 25.31 2.60 -70.23
CA ARG A 364 24.90 1.21 -70.52
C ARG A 364 25.71 0.18 -69.72
N THR A 365 26.96 0.51 -69.38
CA THR A 365 27.84 -0.36 -68.61
C THR A 365 27.57 -0.30 -67.11
N GLY A 366 26.69 0.62 -66.66
CA GLY A 366 26.34 0.79 -65.25
C GLY A 366 27.44 1.45 -64.42
N GLN A 367 28.40 2.13 -65.06
CA GLN A 367 29.48 2.85 -64.38
C GLN A 367 29.19 4.36 -64.31
N PRO A 368 29.36 5.01 -63.15
CA PRO A 368 29.08 6.45 -62.99
C PRO A 368 30.12 7.35 -63.69
N THR A 369 31.31 6.84 -63.99
CA THR A 369 32.43 7.60 -64.56
C THR A 369 32.45 7.62 -66.08
N THR A 370 31.80 6.66 -66.74
CA THR A 370 31.78 6.51 -68.20
C THR A 370 30.34 6.38 -68.67
N GLY A 371 29.92 7.21 -69.62
CA GLY A 371 28.59 7.15 -70.21
C GLY A 371 28.61 7.35 -71.72
N GLU A 372 27.46 7.17 -72.34
CA GLU A 372 27.24 7.46 -73.76
C GLU A 372 26.65 8.85 -73.98
N TRP A 373 25.83 9.31 -73.04
CA TRP A 373 25.09 10.57 -73.14
C TRP A 373 25.16 11.34 -71.83
N VAL A 374 25.25 12.66 -71.92
CA VAL A 374 25.39 13.56 -70.78
C VAL A 374 24.53 14.81 -70.96
N GLY A 375 23.96 15.30 -69.86
CA GLY A 375 23.37 16.62 -69.71
C GLY A 375 24.09 17.35 -68.57
N ARG A 376 24.40 18.65 -68.75
CA ARG A 376 25.13 19.45 -67.75
C ARG A 376 24.39 20.75 -67.50
N SER A 377 24.31 21.16 -66.24
CA SER A 377 23.80 22.49 -65.89
C SER A 377 24.89 23.56 -66.02
N GLN A 378 24.46 24.83 -66.00
CA GLN A 378 25.35 25.92 -65.63
C GLN A 378 25.74 25.81 -64.14
N PRO A 379 26.87 26.41 -63.72
CA PRO A 379 27.21 26.53 -62.31
C PRO A 379 26.07 27.18 -61.51
N LEU A 380 25.68 26.53 -60.41
CA LEU A 380 24.63 27.05 -59.52
C LEU A 380 25.05 26.95 -58.05
N ALA A 381 24.44 27.78 -57.22
CA ALA A 381 24.69 27.78 -55.78
C ALA A 381 24.19 26.46 -55.17
N SER A 382 25.00 25.85 -54.29
CA SER A 382 24.67 24.54 -53.71
C SER A 382 23.42 24.53 -52.83
N ASP A 383 22.90 25.69 -52.44
CA ASP A 383 21.65 25.90 -51.68
C ASP A 383 20.50 26.46 -52.53
N SER A 384 20.59 26.36 -53.86
CA SER A 384 19.51 26.79 -54.76
C SER A 384 18.23 26.00 -54.48
N GLY A 385 17.24 26.66 -53.87
CA GLY A 385 15.90 26.11 -53.65
C GLY A 385 15.04 26.05 -54.91
N VAL A 386 15.55 26.53 -56.05
CA VAL A 386 14.86 26.52 -57.35
C VAL A 386 15.12 25.20 -58.04
N GLN A 387 14.06 24.52 -58.47
CA GLN A 387 14.15 23.27 -59.23
C GLN A 387 14.90 23.49 -60.55
N GLN A 388 15.96 22.70 -60.77
CA GLN A 388 16.81 22.79 -61.96
C GLN A 388 16.34 21.78 -63.01
N ALA A 389 15.99 22.23 -64.21
CA ALA A 389 15.68 21.34 -65.32
C ALA A 389 16.98 20.96 -66.04
N LEU A 390 17.28 19.65 -66.11
CA LEU A 390 18.41 19.10 -66.85
C LEU A 390 17.90 18.17 -67.95
N ILE A 391 18.33 18.45 -69.17
CA ILE A 391 18.03 17.63 -70.34
C ILE A 391 19.30 16.89 -70.75
N ILE A 392 19.18 15.58 -70.94
CA ILE A 392 20.24 14.76 -71.52
C ILE A 392 20.15 14.90 -73.05
N ASP A 393 21.11 15.59 -73.66
CA ASP A 393 21.06 15.97 -75.08
C ASP A 393 22.36 15.73 -75.88
N SER A 394 23.48 15.53 -75.19
CA SER A 394 24.82 15.54 -75.80
C SER A 394 25.54 14.21 -75.62
N PRO A 395 26.38 13.75 -76.56
CA PRO A 395 27.23 12.58 -76.36
C PRO A 395 28.28 12.88 -75.27
N ASP A 396 28.56 11.89 -74.43
CA ASP A 396 29.60 11.98 -73.39
C ASP A 396 30.96 11.57 -74.01
N ASN A 397 31.64 12.54 -74.61
CA ASN A 397 32.94 12.36 -75.28
C ASN A 397 34.13 12.37 -74.32
#